data_AF-A0A2U2GW64-F1
#
_entry.id   AF-A0A2U2GW64-F1
#
_cell.length_a   1.000
_cell.length_b   1.000
_cell.length_c   1.000
_cell.angle_alpha   90.00
_cell.angle_beta   90.00
_cell.angle_gamma   90.00
#
_symmetry.space_group_name_H-M   'P 1'
#
loop_
_entity.id
_entity.type
_entity.pdbx_description
1 polymer ?
#
loop_
_entity_poly.entity_id
_entity_poly.type
_entity_poly.pdbx_seq_one_letter_code
_entity_poly.pdbx_strand_id
1 'polypeptide(L)'
;MTTAYNHLCTAFTRLSRFEHLSAIAGWDMQTMMPAKGNLARSEAMAELNVLQHQILTAPQIGEWLKQAEQELLDEQSIDELKLANLREMHRHYHNAVLLPESLVEAKSLAGARCEHAWRQQRIANDWAGFAENLREVVKLSREEAKIRAEAAGTSGYDALLNLYEPGTNSADIDRIFGDLKQWLPALLQKVTTKQQSSEPCLIPQGPFDLEKQRQLGLSVMKVLGFDFNGGRVDVSVHPFCGGVPQDVRITTRYNNQEFLSALMGIVHETGHARYEQNLPREWLGQPIAHARSTAIHESQSLLFEMQLARSNEFLQVIHPLVIQQFGEQPAFAEHNFIALNQRVKTGLIRVDADEVSYPAHVILRYEIEKALIGGEIDVEDIPALWNEKMQQYLGINTEGDYRNGCMQDIHWTDGAFGYFPTYTLGAMYAAQLFHAARSAIPALDSHIANGNLAPLLNWLQQNIWQHGSRYPTAELITKATGEPLNPRYFRQHLERRYL
;
A
#
# COMPACT_ATOMS: atom_id res chain seq x y z
N MET A 1 -20.09 26.58 -26.03
CA MET A 1 -20.52 26.90 -24.65
C MET A 1 -19.70 26.04 -23.70
N THR A 2 -19.37 26.52 -22.50
CA THR A 2 -18.75 25.67 -21.48
C THR A 2 -19.77 24.64 -21.01
N THR A 3 -19.44 23.35 -21.08
CA THR A 3 -20.31 22.24 -20.68
C THR A 3 -20.22 21.98 -19.17
N ALA A 4 -21.17 21.27 -18.59
CA ALA A 4 -21.11 20.84 -17.19
C ALA A 4 -19.85 19.99 -16.91
N TYR A 5 -19.47 19.13 -17.85
CA TYR A 5 -18.21 18.39 -17.77
C TYR A 5 -16.98 19.31 -17.64
N ASN A 6 -16.93 20.41 -18.41
CA ASN A 6 -15.81 21.37 -18.32
C ASN A 6 -15.78 22.11 -16.96
N HIS A 7 -16.94 22.36 -16.36
CA HIS A 7 -17.02 22.92 -15.00
C HIS A 7 -16.48 21.94 -13.95
N LEU A 8 -16.81 20.65 -14.06
CA LEU A 8 -16.25 19.60 -13.21
C LEU A 8 -14.73 19.51 -13.37
N CYS A 9 -14.21 19.44 -14.59
CA CYS A 9 -12.78 19.41 -14.84
C CYS A 9 -12.05 20.60 -14.20
N THR A 10 -12.66 21.79 -14.25
CA THR A 10 -12.12 22.99 -13.60
C THR A 10 -12.12 22.87 -12.07
N ALA A 11 -13.19 22.34 -11.48
CA ALA A 11 -13.30 22.12 -10.04
C ALA A 11 -12.27 21.09 -9.54
N PHE A 12 -12.14 19.94 -10.20
CA PHE A 12 -11.15 18.91 -9.84
C PHE A 12 -9.70 19.37 -10.08
N THR A 13 -9.45 20.17 -11.12
CA THR A 13 -8.13 20.83 -11.31
C THR A 13 -7.82 21.78 -10.16
N ARG A 14 -8.82 22.47 -9.60
CA ARG A 14 -8.64 23.32 -8.42
C ARG A 14 -8.36 22.48 -7.17
N LEU A 15 -9.11 21.40 -6.96
CA LEU A 15 -8.92 20.48 -5.84
C LEU A 15 -7.51 19.89 -5.83
N SER A 16 -7.05 19.36 -6.97
CA SER A 16 -5.71 18.77 -7.10
C SER A 16 -4.56 19.73 -6.79
N ARG A 17 -4.73 21.04 -7.04
CA ARG A 17 -3.74 22.05 -6.64
C ARG A 17 -3.66 22.22 -5.12
N PHE A 18 -4.80 22.12 -4.43
CA PHE A 18 -4.82 22.11 -2.97
C PHE A 18 -4.31 20.77 -2.41
N GLU A 19 -4.59 19.66 -3.09
CA GLU A 19 -4.08 18.33 -2.70
C GLU A 19 -2.56 18.31 -2.80
N HIS A 20 -1.98 18.94 -3.83
CA HIS A 20 -0.55 19.14 -3.92
C HIS A 20 0.02 19.88 -2.70
N LEU A 21 -0.56 21.03 -2.32
CA LEU A 21 -0.11 21.75 -1.12
C LEU A 21 -0.23 20.91 0.15
N SER A 22 -1.32 20.15 0.28
CA SER A 22 -1.56 19.23 1.40
C SER A 22 -0.50 18.13 1.45
N ALA A 23 -0.16 17.54 0.30
CA ALA A 23 0.83 16.48 0.18
C ALA A 23 2.23 16.96 0.57
N ILE A 24 2.64 18.16 0.13
CA ILE A 24 3.94 18.73 0.51
C ILE A 24 3.98 19.11 1.99
N ALA A 25 2.89 19.67 2.53
CA ALA A 25 2.78 20.00 3.94
C ALA A 25 2.84 18.73 4.83
N GLY A 26 2.18 17.65 4.39
CA GLY A 26 2.20 16.34 5.05
C GLY A 26 3.58 15.67 4.98
N TRP A 27 4.25 15.72 3.83
CA TRP A 27 5.63 15.25 3.70
C TRP A 27 6.58 16.03 4.63
N ASP A 28 6.45 17.36 4.68
CA ASP A 28 7.31 18.21 5.51
C ASP A 28 7.13 17.90 7.00
N MET A 29 5.90 17.61 7.45
CA MET A 29 5.62 17.18 8.83
C MET A 29 6.45 15.97 9.26
N GLN A 30 6.67 15.04 8.34
CA GLN A 30 7.34 13.77 8.62
C GLN A 30 8.86 13.81 8.41
N THR A 31 9.40 14.92 7.90
CA THR A 31 10.80 15.00 7.44
C THR A 31 11.54 16.22 7.95
N MET A 32 11.03 17.43 7.69
CA MET A 32 11.77 18.68 7.89
C MET A 32 11.22 19.53 9.04
N MET A 33 9.95 19.34 9.41
CA MET A 33 9.25 20.20 10.38
C MET A 33 9.87 20.10 11.78
N PRO A 34 10.21 21.23 12.43
CA PRO A 34 10.63 21.21 13.83
C PRO A 34 9.44 20.92 14.76
N ALA A 35 9.70 20.28 15.89
CA ALA A 35 8.65 19.83 16.82
C ALA A 35 7.66 20.94 17.27
N LYS A 36 8.13 22.19 17.43
CA LYS A 36 7.26 23.32 17.81
C LYS A 36 6.28 23.77 16.71
N GLY A 37 6.48 23.32 15.46
CA GLY A 37 5.61 23.65 14.33
C GLY A 37 4.31 22.86 14.27
N ASN A 38 4.16 21.80 15.08
CA ASN A 38 3.05 20.86 14.98
C ASN A 38 1.66 21.52 15.03
N LEU A 39 1.41 22.39 16.03
CA LEU A 39 0.09 23.04 16.19
C LEU A 39 -0.28 23.87 14.95
N ALA A 40 0.60 24.79 14.55
CA ALA A 40 0.35 25.67 13.40
C ALA A 40 0.17 24.88 12.09
N ARG A 41 0.93 23.78 11.91
CA ARG A 41 0.80 22.93 10.74
C ARG A 41 -0.51 22.15 10.73
N SER A 42 -0.90 21.56 11.85
CA SER A 42 -2.15 20.82 11.98
C SER A 42 -3.37 21.72 11.74
N GLU A 43 -3.38 22.94 12.29
CA GLU A 43 -4.45 23.93 12.07
C GLU A 43 -4.56 24.33 10.59
N ALA A 44 -3.44 24.63 9.94
CA ALA A 44 -3.42 25.01 8.52
C ALA A 44 -3.89 23.87 7.60
N MET A 45 -3.49 22.62 7.89
CA MET A 45 -3.94 21.46 7.14
C MET A 45 -5.42 21.17 7.36
N ALA A 46 -5.93 21.35 8.58
CA ALA A 46 -7.36 21.20 8.88
C ALA A 46 -8.20 22.19 8.07
N GLU A 47 -7.83 23.48 8.05
CA GLU A 47 -8.52 24.50 7.26
C GLU A 47 -8.48 24.19 5.75
N LEU A 48 -7.33 23.73 5.24
CA LEU A 48 -7.19 23.35 3.83
C LEU A 48 -8.08 22.17 3.47
N ASN A 49 -8.17 21.16 4.34
CA ASN A 49 -9.06 20.01 4.15
C ASN A 49 -10.54 20.44 4.17
N VAL A 50 -10.93 21.36 5.06
CA VAL A 50 -12.30 21.92 5.08
C VAL A 50 -12.59 22.64 3.78
N LEU A 51 -11.68 23.48 3.28
CA LEU A 51 -11.86 24.18 2.01
C LEU A 51 -12.01 23.21 0.83
N GLN A 52 -11.16 22.17 0.75
CA GLN A 52 -11.27 21.14 -0.28
C GLN A 52 -12.60 20.40 -0.20
N HIS A 53 -13.02 20.01 1.01
CA HIS A 53 -14.29 19.34 1.23
C HIS A 53 -15.46 20.20 0.76
N GLN A 54 -15.53 21.46 1.18
CA GLN A 54 -16.57 22.42 0.75
C GLN A 54 -16.62 22.58 -0.77
N ILE A 55 -15.48 22.60 -1.46
CA ILE A 55 -15.44 22.67 -2.92
C ILE A 55 -16.02 21.41 -3.54
N LEU A 56 -15.61 20.23 -3.06
CA LEU A 56 -16.03 18.95 -3.59
C LEU A 56 -17.53 18.69 -3.33
N THR A 57 -18.04 19.07 -2.17
CA THR A 57 -19.42 18.79 -1.74
C THR A 57 -20.41 19.93 -2.04
N ALA A 58 -19.98 20.98 -2.72
CA ALA A 58 -20.86 22.09 -3.08
C ALA A 58 -22.04 21.61 -3.96
N PRO A 59 -23.28 22.13 -3.78
CA PRO A 59 -24.46 21.63 -4.48
C PRO A 59 -24.33 21.57 -6.00
N GLN A 60 -23.67 22.57 -6.59
CA GLN A 60 -23.44 22.63 -8.04
C GLN A 60 -22.58 21.49 -8.58
N ILE A 61 -21.71 20.86 -7.78
CA ILE A 61 -20.93 19.69 -8.22
C ILE A 61 -21.87 18.52 -8.52
N GLY A 62 -22.83 18.25 -7.64
CA GLY A 62 -23.83 17.21 -7.84
C GLY A 62 -24.75 17.48 -9.05
N GLU A 63 -25.09 18.74 -9.29
CA GLU A 63 -25.86 19.15 -10.47
C GLU A 63 -25.06 18.95 -11.77
N TRP A 64 -23.80 19.39 -11.80
CA TRP A 64 -22.94 19.23 -12.96
C TRP A 64 -22.63 17.77 -13.26
N LEU A 65 -22.47 16.92 -12.24
CA LEU A 65 -22.29 15.47 -12.43
C LEU A 65 -23.45 14.85 -13.22
N LYS A 66 -24.70 15.13 -12.81
CA LYS A 66 -25.90 14.64 -13.51
C LYS A 66 -26.03 15.19 -14.92
N GLN A 67 -25.70 16.46 -15.12
CA GLN A 67 -25.75 17.10 -16.45
C GLN A 67 -24.66 16.54 -17.37
N ALA A 68 -23.42 16.40 -16.87
CA ALA A 68 -22.29 15.88 -17.64
C ALA A 68 -22.52 14.44 -18.10
N GLU A 69 -23.21 13.62 -17.30
CA GLU A 69 -23.59 12.27 -17.71
C GLU A 69 -24.46 12.29 -18.98
N GLN A 70 -25.48 13.15 -19.03
CA GLN A 70 -26.33 13.29 -20.21
C GLN A 70 -25.56 13.91 -21.39
N GLU A 71 -24.80 14.98 -21.14
CA GLU A 71 -24.01 15.68 -22.16
C GLU A 71 -23.06 14.71 -22.91
N LEU A 72 -22.39 13.83 -22.18
CA LEU A 72 -21.42 12.89 -22.77
C LEU A 72 -22.09 11.72 -23.51
N LEU A 73 -23.30 11.31 -23.11
CA LEU A 73 -24.06 10.27 -23.79
C LEU A 73 -24.70 10.77 -25.09
N ASP A 74 -25.01 12.06 -25.17
CA ASP A 74 -25.59 12.71 -26.36
C ASP A 74 -24.53 13.14 -27.40
N GLU A 75 -23.22 12.99 -27.11
CA GLU A 75 -22.16 13.28 -28.08
C GLU A 75 -22.23 12.32 -29.29
N GLN A 76 -21.99 12.84 -30.50
CA GLN A 76 -22.04 12.07 -31.75
C GLN A 76 -21.08 10.86 -31.76
N SER A 77 -20.01 10.95 -30.96
CA SER A 77 -19.10 9.85 -30.64
C SER A 77 -18.80 9.89 -29.15
N ILE A 78 -19.05 8.76 -28.47
CA ILE A 78 -18.79 8.63 -27.03
C ILE A 78 -17.27 8.68 -26.77
N ASP A 79 -16.85 9.60 -25.91
CA ASP A 79 -15.47 9.68 -25.41
C ASP A 79 -15.32 8.85 -24.12
N GLU A 80 -14.79 7.63 -24.27
CA GLU A 80 -14.60 6.69 -23.16
C GLU A 80 -13.70 7.23 -22.04
N LEU A 81 -12.74 8.11 -22.36
CA LEU A 81 -11.84 8.67 -21.34
C LEU A 81 -12.57 9.70 -20.48
N LYS A 82 -13.40 10.56 -21.09
CA LYS A 82 -14.26 11.47 -20.32
C LYS A 82 -15.25 10.72 -19.45
N LEU A 83 -15.85 9.63 -19.95
CA LEU A 83 -16.75 8.78 -19.15
C LEU A 83 -16.02 8.13 -17.97
N ALA A 84 -14.81 7.60 -18.18
CA ALA A 84 -14.01 7.04 -17.11
C ALA A 84 -13.64 8.09 -16.06
N ASN A 85 -13.28 9.31 -16.49
CA ASN A 85 -13.02 10.41 -15.57
C ASN A 85 -14.26 10.82 -14.78
N LEU A 86 -15.42 10.93 -15.45
CA LEU A 86 -16.69 11.25 -14.83
C LEU A 86 -17.08 10.19 -13.78
N ARG A 87 -16.89 8.89 -14.07
CA ARG A 87 -17.09 7.81 -13.10
C ARG A 87 -16.26 8.01 -11.83
N GLU A 88 -14.99 8.35 -11.97
CA GLU A 88 -14.13 8.60 -10.81
C GLU A 88 -14.52 9.90 -10.09
N MET A 89 -14.92 10.97 -10.78
CA MET A 89 -15.49 12.18 -10.16
C MET A 89 -16.74 11.86 -9.32
N HIS A 90 -17.65 11.03 -9.85
CA HIS A 90 -18.80 10.53 -9.10
C HIS A 90 -18.38 9.78 -7.84
N ARG A 91 -17.39 8.88 -7.94
CA ARG A 91 -16.88 8.11 -6.81
C ARG A 91 -16.33 9.03 -5.71
N HIS A 92 -15.49 10.00 -6.07
CA HIS A 92 -14.94 10.98 -5.13
C HIS A 92 -16.04 11.83 -4.48
N TYR A 93 -16.97 12.37 -5.29
CA TYR A 93 -18.09 13.16 -4.79
C TYR A 93 -18.98 12.34 -3.85
N HIS A 94 -19.42 11.16 -4.28
CA HIS A 94 -20.31 10.29 -3.51
C HIS A 94 -19.68 9.93 -2.16
N ASN A 95 -18.42 9.52 -2.13
CA ASN A 95 -17.73 9.19 -0.90
C ASN A 95 -17.63 10.37 0.08
N ALA A 96 -17.56 11.60 -0.43
CA ALA A 96 -17.45 12.81 0.38
C ALA A 96 -18.79 13.29 0.93
N VAL A 97 -19.86 13.28 0.14
CA VAL A 97 -21.19 13.80 0.57
C VAL A 97 -21.99 12.84 1.42
N LEU A 98 -21.61 11.55 1.43
CA LEU A 98 -22.42 10.49 2.00
C LEU A 98 -22.50 10.51 3.53
N LEU A 99 -21.46 11.01 4.20
CA LEU A 99 -21.41 11.03 5.66
C LEU A 99 -21.88 12.38 6.22
N PRO A 100 -22.68 12.37 7.30
CA PRO A 100 -22.98 13.59 8.05
C PRO A 100 -21.70 14.25 8.59
N GLU A 101 -21.63 15.58 8.54
CA GLU A 101 -20.48 16.36 9.04
C GLU A 101 -20.14 16.03 10.50
N SER A 102 -21.17 15.86 11.35
CA SER A 102 -20.99 15.50 12.76
C SER A 102 -20.34 14.14 12.97
N LEU A 103 -20.61 13.15 12.10
CA LEU A 103 -19.98 11.84 12.15
C LEU A 103 -18.52 11.93 11.71
N VAL A 104 -18.23 12.71 10.66
CA VAL A 104 -16.86 12.94 10.19
C VAL A 104 -16.01 13.60 11.28
N GLU A 105 -16.55 14.61 11.97
CA GLU A 105 -15.89 15.26 13.11
C GLU A 105 -15.66 14.27 14.27
N ALA A 106 -16.69 13.54 14.66
CA ALA A 106 -16.60 12.56 15.75
C ALA A 106 -15.52 11.50 15.49
N LYS A 107 -15.48 10.94 14.28
CA LYS A 107 -14.46 9.98 13.85
C LYS A 107 -13.06 10.57 13.91
N SER A 108 -12.88 11.79 13.39
CA SER A 108 -11.58 12.47 13.39
C SER A 108 -11.05 12.68 14.82
N LEU A 109 -11.93 13.12 15.74
CA LEU A 109 -11.58 13.32 17.14
C LEU A 109 -11.34 12.01 17.91
N ALA A 110 -12.11 10.96 17.63
CA ALA A 110 -11.92 9.65 18.23
C ALA A 110 -10.60 9.02 17.76
N GLY A 111 -10.34 9.08 16.45
CA GLY A 111 -9.13 8.56 15.84
C GLY A 111 -7.86 9.23 16.37
N ALA A 112 -7.83 10.57 16.37
CA ALA A 112 -6.68 11.32 16.90
C ALA A 112 -6.41 11.04 18.38
N ARG A 113 -7.47 10.90 19.21
CA ARG A 113 -7.34 10.55 20.62
C ARG A 113 -6.79 9.13 20.81
N CYS A 114 -7.34 8.17 20.07
CA CYS A 114 -6.94 6.78 20.13
C CYS A 114 -5.49 6.58 19.68
N GLU A 115 -5.10 7.18 18.55
CA GLU A 115 -3.74 7.14 18.02
C GLU A 115 -2.73 7.75 19.00
N HIS A 116 -3.03 8.93 19.55
CA HIS A 116 -2.16 9.61 20.49
C HIS A 116 -1.91 8.76 21.75
N ALA A 117 -2.97 8.17 22.32
CA ALA A 117 -2.86 7.30 23.48
C ALA A 117 -2.14 5.99 23.15
N TRP A 118 -2.42 5.39 21.97
CA TRP A 118 -1.83 4.14 21.51
C TRP A 118 -0.30 4.19 21.49
N ARG A 119 0.33 5.32 21.13
CA ARG A 119 1.80 5.47 21.14
C ARG A 119 2.43 5.10 22.48
N GLN A 120 1.82 5.52 23.59
CA GLN A 120 2.30 5.20 24.93
C GLN A 120 1.75 3.86 25.43
N GLN A 121 0.48 3.54 25.15
CA GLN A 121 -0.16 2.31 25.59
C GLN A 121 0.49 1.06 24.98
N ARG A 122 0.88 1.12 23.69
CA ARG A 122 1.65 0.06 23.04
C ARG A 122 3.00 -0.15 23.73
N ILE A 123 3.73 0.93 24.03
CA ILE A 123 4.98 0.83 24.78
C ILE A 123 4.72 0.28 26.19
N ALA A 124 3.61 0.61 26.83
CA ALA A 124 3.26 0.09 28.15
C ALA A 124 2.70 -1.35 28.13
N ASN A 125 2.43 -1.93 26.94
CA ASN A 125 1.67 -3.18 26.79
C ASN A 125 0.28 -3.10 27.46
N ASP A 126 -0.32 -1.90 27.46
CA ASP A 126 -1.59 -1.58 28.13
C ASP A 126 -2.77 -1.79 27.19
N TRP A 127 -3.21 -3.05 27.08
CA TRP A 127 -4.40 -3.39 26.30
C TRP A 127 -5.67 -2.77 26.87
N ALA A 128 -5.84 -2.75 28.19
CA ALA A 128 -7.07 -2.26 28.81
C ALA A 128 -7.30 -0.78 28.52
N GLY A 129 -6.26 0.05 28.63
CA GLY A 129 -6.33 1.45 28.26
C GLY A 129 -6.56 1.65 26.76
N PHE A 130 -5.96 0.81 25.91
CA PHE A 130 -6.16 0.90 24.45
C PHE A 130 -7.58 0.49 24.03
N ALA A 131 -8.11 -0.58 24.61
CA ALA A 131 -9.46 -1.07 24.36
C ALA A 131 -10.52 0.00 24.65
N GLU A 132 -10.35 0.78 25.73
CA GLU A 132 -11.22 1.91 26.06
C GLU A 132 -11.32 2.92 24.91
N ASN A 133 -10.18 3.30 24.34
CA ASN A 133 -10.12 4.25 23.23
C ASN A 133 -10.65 3.65 21.93
N LEU A 134 -10.30 2.38 21.66
CA LEU A 134 -10.66 1.67 20.44
C LEU A 134 -12.17 1.42 20.35
N ARG A 135 -12.88 1.25 21.48
CA ARG A 135 -14.35 1.08 21.49
C ARG A 135 -15.09 2.21 20.80
N GLU A 136 -14.72 3.47 21.05
CA GLU A 136 -15.38 4.60 20.39
C GLU A 136 -15.06 4.65 18.89
N VAL A 137 -13.83 4.32 18.51
CA VAL A 137 -13.43 4.23 17.08
C VAL A 137 -14.26 3.15 16.37
N VAL A 138 -14.35 1.94 16.93
CA VAL A 138 -15.13 0.83 16.34
C VAL A 138 -16.61 1.19 16.24
N LYS A 139 -17.19 1.80 17.27
CA LYS A 139 -18.59 2.26 17.25
C LYS A 139 -18.85 3.23 16.10
N LEU A 140 -18.00 4.24 15.93
CA LEU A 140 -18.15 5.23 14.86
C LEU A 140 -17.85 4.65 13.48
N SER A 141 -16.91 3.71 13.37
CA SER A 141 -16.64 2.96 12.14
C SER A 141 -17.82 2.05 11.75
N ARG A 142 -18.50 1.41 12.71
CA ARG A 142 -19.74 0.66 12.46
C ARG A 142 -20.88 1.58 11.97
N GLU A 143 -20.97 2.79 12.51
CA GLU A 143 -21.95 3.80 12.04
C GLU A 143 -21.67 4.26 10.61
N GLU A 144 -20.40 4.58 10.28
CA GLU A 144 -19.98 4.85 8.90
C GLU A 144 -20.29 3.67 7.98
N ALA A 145 -19.89 2.46 8.37
CA ALA A 145 -20.07 1.24 7.60
C ALA A 145 -21.55 1.05 7.25
N LYS A 146 -22.46 1.29 8.20
CA LYS A 146 -23.90 1.21 7.98
C LYS A 146 -24.39 2.23 6.94
N ILE A 147 -24.03 3.51 7.08
CA ILE A 147 -24.44 4.56 6.14
C ILE A 147 -23.96 4.23 4.72
N ARG A 148 -22.69 3.80 4.60
CA ARG A 148 -22.10 3.44 3.30
C ARG A 148 -22.73 2.18 2.71
N ALA A 149 -22.98 1.18 3.54
CA ALA A 149 -23.63 -0.07 3.15
C ALA A 149 -25.05 0.15 2.64
N GLU A 150 -25.84 0.99 3.32
CA GLU A 150 -27.20 1.35 2.90
C GLU A 150 -27.21 2.04 1.53
N ALA A 151 -26.27 2.96 1.29
CA ALA A 151 -26.15 3.65 0.01
C ALA A 151 -25.66 2.76 -1.14
N ALA A 152 -24.77 1.80 -0.85
CA ALA A 152 -24.20 0.91 -1.86
C ALA A 152 -24.96 -0.42 -2.04
N GLY A 153 -25.91 -0.75 -1.16
CA GLY A 153 -26.64 -2.02 -1.19
C GLY A 153 -25.75 -3.23 -0.88
N THR A 154 -24.79 -3.09 0.03
CA THR A 154 -23.78 -4.12 0.35
C THR A 154 -23.64 -4.32 1.88
N SER A 155 -22.69 -5.16 2.33
CA SER A 155 -22.41 -5.32 3.76
C SER A 155 -21.60 -4.15 4.33
N GLY A 156 -21.63 -3.97 5.66
CA GLY A 156 -20.86 -2.92 6.34
C GLY A 156 -19.35 -3.00 6.05
N TYR A 157 -18.78 -4.20 6.10
CA TYR A 157 -17.34 -4.39 5.84
C TYR A 157 -17.00 -4.14 4.36
N ASP A 158 -17.83 -4.62 3.43
CA ASP A 158 -17.61 -4.39 1.99
C ASP A 158 -17.65 -2.90 1.64
N ALA A 159 -18.52 -2.14 2.30
CA ALA A 159 -18.62 -0.70 2.10
C ALA A 159 -17.36 0.06 2.55
N LEU A 160 -16.71 -0.38 3.63
CA LEU A 160 -15.42 0.19 4.09
C LEU A 160 -14.25 -0.28 3.20
N LEU A 161 -14.21 -1.56 2.85
CA LEU A 161 -13.22 -2.13 1.93
C LEU A 161 -13.19 -1.42 0.57
N ASN A 162 -14.36 -1.06 0.04
CA ASN A 162 -14.49 -0.36 -1.24
C ASN A 162 -13.89 1.06 -1.24
N LEU A 163 -13.56 1.64 -0.07
CA LEU A 163 -12.81 2.89 0.01
C LEU A 163 -11.36 2.73 -0.48
N TYR A 164 -10.78 1.54 -0.30
CA TYR A 164 -9.39 1.23 -0.61
C TYR A 164 -9.24 0.39 -1.88
N GLU A 165 -10.14 -0.57 -2.07
CA GLU A 165 -10.11 -1.51 -3.18
C GLU A 165 -11.44 -1.52 -3.95
N PRO A 166 -11.70 -0.51 -4.79
CA PRO A 166 -12.98 -0.39 -5.47
C PRO A 166 -13.27 -1.58 -6.40
N GLY A 167 -14.46 -2.15 -6.27
CA GLY A 167 -14.92 -3.28 -7.08
C GLY A 167 -14.55 -4.66 -6.56
N THR A 168 -13.94 -4.76 -5.37
CA THR A 168 -13.81 -6.04 -4.64
C THR A 168 -14.87 -6.15 -3.53
N ASN A 169 -14.99 -7.34 -2.93
CA ASN A 169 -15.83 -7.60 -1.77
C ASN A 169 -15.24 -8.72 -0.89
N SER A 170 -15.77 -8.88 0.31
CA SER A 170 -15.34 -9.88 1.29
C SER A 170 -15.59 -11.31 0.81
N ALA A 171 -16.60 -11.59 -0.01
CA ALA A 171 -16.80 -12.94 -0.57
C ALA A 171 -15.66 -13.34 -1.52
N ASP A 172 -15.17 -12.41 -2.33
CA ASP A 172 -13.99 -12.62 -3.17
C ASP A 172 -12.72 -12.81 -2.33
N ILE A 173 -12.53 -11.99 -1.30
CA ILE A 173 -11.38 -12.11 -0.40
C ILE A 173 -11.45 -13.42 0.41
N ASP A 174 -12.62 -13.82 0.90
CA ASP A 174 -12.82 -15.09 1.61
C ASP A 174 -12.42 -16.28 0.75
N ARG A 175 -12.78 -16.26 -0.54
CA ARG A 175 -12.38 -17.30 -1.49
C ARG A 175 -10.86 -17.32 -1.69
N ILE A 176 -10.25 -16.15 -1.90
CA ILE A 176 -8.82 -16.02 -2.16
C ILE A 176 -7.99 -16.41 -0.93
N PHE A 177 -8.30 -15.85 0.23
CA PHE A 177 -7.60 -16.16 1.48
C PHE A 177 -7.93 -17.57 1.97
N GLY A 178 -9.15 -18.05 1.69
CA GLY A 178 -9.54 -19.45 1.91
C GLY A 178 -8.61 -20.42 1.19
N ASP A 179 -8.27 -20.17 -0.07
CA ASP A 179 -7.28 -20.96 -0.82
C ASP A 179 -5.89 -20.89 -0.16
N LEU A 180 -5.39 -19.68 0.16
CA LEU A 180 -4.09 -19.50 0.80
C LEU A 180 -3.96 -20.31 2.09
N LYS A 181 -4.99 -20.27 2.94
CA LYS A 181 -5.01 -21.01 4.21
C LYS A 181 -4.84 -22.53 4.04
N GLN A 182 -5.19 -23.09 2.87
CA GLN A 182 -5.06 -24.53 2.64
C GLN A 182 -3.61 -24.99 2.40
N TRP A 183 -2.75 -24.12 1.89
CA TRP A 183 -1.39 -24.50 1.48
C TRP A 183 -0.27 -23.66 2.11
N LEU A 184 -0.53 -22.42 2.52
CA LEU A 184 0.48 -21.50 3.03
C LEU A 184 1.18 -22.00 4.31
N PRO A 185 0.47 -22.51 5.35
CA PRO A 185 1.15 -23.02 6.54
C PRO A 185 2.09 -24.20 6.23
N ALA A 186 1.67 -25.10 5.34
CA ALA A 186 2.49 -26.24 4.93
C ALA A 186 3.70 -25.80 4.07
N LEU A 187 3.53 -24.81 3.20
CA LEU A 187 4.64 -24.21 2.44
C LEU A 187 5.66 -23.58 3.39
N LEU A 188 5.20 -22.75 4.33
CA LEU A 188 6.04 -22.09 5.32
C LEU A 188 6.86 -23.11 6.14
N GLN A 189 6.22 -24.19 6.59
CA GLN A 189 6.92 -25.28 7.29
C GLN A 189 7.99 -25.94 6.42
N LYS A 190 7.69 -26.25 5.16
CA LYS A 190 8.66 -26.86 4.24
C LYS A 190 9.85 -25.94 3.99
N VAL A 191 9.60 -24.66 3.72
CA VAL A 191 10.64 -23.67 3.45
C VAL A 191 11.54 -23.47 4.67
N THR A 192 10.96 -23.28 5.84
CA THR A 192 11.74 -23.10 7.08
C THR A 192 12.57 -24.34 7.42
N THR A 193 12.00 -25.55 7.28
CA THR A 193 12.73 -26.81 7.48
C THR A 193 13.90 -26.94 6.51
N LYS A 194 13.68 -26.65 5.22
CA LYS A 194 14.73 -26.66 4.19
C LYS A 194 15.85 -25.67 4.55
N GLN A 195 15.52 -24.42 4.88
CA GLN A 195 16.52 -23.41 5.23
C GLN A 195 17.28 -23.71 6.53
N GLN A 196 16.63 -24.34 7.51
CA GLN A 196 17.29 -24.80 8.75
C GLN A 196 18.30 -25.93 8.51
N SER A 197 18.11 -26.74 7.47
CA SER A 197 19.03 -27.81 7.07
C SER A 197 20.21 -27.34 6.21
N SER A 198 20.15 -26.10 5.71
CA SER A 198 21.21 -25.46 4.93
C SER A 198 22.24 -24.77 5.83
N GLU A 199 23.36 -24.34 5.23
CA GLU A 199 24.33 -23.51 5.93
C GLU A 199 23.68 -22.20 6.44
N PRO A 200 23.88 -21.82 7.72
CA PRO A 200 23.33 -20.58 8.25
C PRO A 200 23.86 -19.36 7.50
N CYS A 201 22.97 -18.41 7.18
CA CYS A 201 23.39 -17.16 6.55
C CYS A 201 24.32 -16.36 7.48
N LEU A 202 25.46 -15.90 6.94
CA LEU A 202 26.35 -14.97 7.61
C LEU A 202 25.72 -13.58 7.60
N ILE A 203 25.54 -12.99 8.78
CA ILE A 203 24.96 -11.64 8.90
C ILE A 203 26.05 -10.60 8.65
N PRO A 204 25.83 -9.61 7.76
CA PRO A 204 26.78 -8.52 7.55
C PRO A 204 27.07 -7.77 8.84
N GLN A 205 28.35 -7.57 9.13
CA GLN A 205 28.79 -6.84 10.31
C GLN A 205 28.98 -5.37 9.97
N GLY A 206 28.31 -4.51 10.72
CA GLY A 206 28.46 -3.05 10.64
C GLY A 206 29.71 -2.53 11.35
N PRO A 207 29.81 -1.22 11.58
CA PRO A 207 28.78 -0.22 11.34
C PRO A 207 28.60 0.09 9.84
N PHE A 208 27.35 0.30 9.43
CA PHE A 208 27.01 0.78 8.09
C PHE A 208 26.77 2.28 8.15
N ASP A 209 27.73 3.07 7.67
CA ASP A 209 27.61 4.53 7.61
C ASP A 209 26.34 4.96 6.86
N LEU A 210 25.59 5.91 7.44
CA LEU A 210 24.25 6.26 6.95
C LEU A 210 24.32 7.00 5.61
N GLU A 211 25.38 7.79 5.37
CA GLU A 211 25.55 8.46 4.08
C GLU A 211 25.91 7.45 2.99
N LYS A 212 26.75 6.46 3.30
CA LYS A 212 27.00 5.33 2.38
C LYS A 212 25.72 4.54 2.06
N GLN A 213 24.84 4.31 3.04
CA GLN A 213 23.53 3.70 2.78
C GLN A 213 22.66 4.57 1.87
N ARG A 214 22.66 5.89 2.09
CA ARG A 214 21.98 6.84 1.20
C ARG A 214 22.53 6.76 -0.22
N GLN A 215 23.84 6.75 -0.40
CA GLN A 215 24.46 6.65 -1.73
C GLN A 215 24.15 5.31 -2.40
N LEU A 216 24.12 4.20 -1.64
CA LEU A 216 23.65 2.91 -2.15
C LEU A 216 22.21 2.99 -2.65
N GLY A 217 21.31 3.54 -1.81
CA GLY A 217 19.90 3.73 -2.15
C GLY A 217 19.71 4.55 -3.43
N LEU A 218 20.39 5.71 -3.54
CA LEU A 218 20.37 6.55 -4.74
C LEU A 218 20.88 5.80 -5.99
N SER A 219 21.93 4.99 -5.84
CA SER A 219 22.46 4.18 -6.94
C SER A 219 21.46 3.13 -7.42
N VAL A 220 20.79 2.45 -6.49
CA VAL A 220 19.77 1.44 -6.81
C VAL A 220 18.52 2.09 -7.42
N MET A 221 18.04 3.22 -6.87
CA MET A 221 16.93 4.00 -7.43
C MET A 221 17.18 4.39 -8.89
N LYS A 222 18.43 4.76 -9.22
CA LYS A 222 18.81 5.08 -10.60
C LYS A 222 18.68 3.87 -11.53
N VAL A 223 19.09 2.67 -11.08
CA VAL A 223 18.90 1.43 -11.85
C VAL A 223 17.41 1.12 -12.04
N LEU A 224 16.61 1.33 -10.99
CA LEU A 224 15.15 1.17 -10.99
C LEU A 224 14.41 2.23 -11.83
N GLY A 225 15.14 3.19 -12.42
CA GLY A 225 14.58 4.18 -13.33
C GLY A 225 13.85 5.33 -12.64
N PHE A 226 14.09 5.60 -11.37
CA PHE A 226 13.51 6.74 -10.66
C PHE A 226 13.94 8.07 -11.30
N ASP A 227 12.99 8.96 -11.58
CA ASP A 227 13.29 10.30 -12.11
C ASP A 227 13.56 11.28 -10.96
N PHE A 228 14.84 11.60 -10.74
CA PHE A 228 15.26 12.56 -9.71
C PHE A 228 14.97 14.03 -10.07
N ASN A 229 14.55 14.33 -11.30
CA ASN A 229 14.05 15.68 -11.64
C ASN A 229 12.58 15.86 -11.26
N GLY A 230 11.85 14.76 -11.09
CA GLY A 230 10.44 14.73 -10.67
C GLY A 230 10.24 14.07 -9.31
N GLY A 231 11.27 14.02 -8.47
CA GLY A 231 11.17 13.39 -7.15
C GLY A 231 12.45 13.36 -6.33
N ARG A 232 12.36 12.85 -5.09
CA ARG A 232 13.49 12.76 -4.15
C ARG A 232 13.29 11.70 -3.07
N VAL A 233 14.38 11.40 -2.35
CA VAL A 233 14.39 10.53 -1.17
C VAL A 233 14.93 11.28 0.05
N ASP A 234 14.21 11.16 1.17
CA ASP A 234 14.53 11.79 2.45
C ASP A 234 14.35 10.79 3.63
N VAL A 235 14.52 11.24 4.87
CA VAL A 235 14.45 10.39 6.07
C VAL A 235 13.21 10.73 6.90
N SER A 236 12.50 9.70 7.37
CA SER A 236 11.33 9.80 8.26
C SER A 236 11.33 8.66 9.29
N VAL A 237 10.36 8.68 10.22
CA VAL A 237 10.20 7.61 11.22
C VAL A 237 9.62 6.33 10.60
N HIS A 238 8.70 6.50 9.66
CA HIS A 238 8.02 5.44 8.91
C HIS A 238 8.18 5.73 7.41
N PRO A 239 8.81 4.84 6.63
CA PRO A 239 8.90 4.97 5.19
C PRO A 239 7.52 5.16 4.55
N PHE A 240 7.44 6.01 3.53
CA PHE A 240 6.24 6.23 2.71
C PHE A 240 6.61 6.89 1.39
N CYS A 241 5.71 6.78 0.42
CA CYS A 241 5.69 7.50 -0.85
C CYS A 241 4.54 8.52 -0.85
N GLY A 242 4.84 9.77 -1.18
CA GLY A 242 3.85 10.84 -1.23
C GLY A 242 4.21 11.91 -2.26
N GLY A 243 3.55 13.08 -2.15
CA GLY A 243 3.68 14.16 -3.12
C GLY A 243 2.64 14.04 -4.24
N VAL A 244 3.03 14.44 -5.46
CA VAL A 244 2.18 14.39 -6.66
C VAL A 244 2.98 13.84 -7.84
N PRO A 245 2.37 13.39 -8.95
CA PRO A 245 3.09 12.78 -10.08
C PRO A 245 4.27 13.59 -10.65
N GLN A 246 4.28 14.92 -10.48
CA GLN A 246 5.37 15.82 -10.90
C GLN A 246 6.47 16.01 -9.84
N ASP A 247 6.20 15.72 -8.57
CA ASP A 247 7.10 15.85 -7.42
C ASP A 247 6.81 14.72 -6.43
N VAL A 248 7.30 13.52 -6.77
CA VAL A 248 7.10 12.31 -5.97
C VAL A 248 8.22 12.19 -4.94
N ARG A 249 7.86 12.16 -3.66
CA ARG A 249 8.81 12.14 -2.55
C ARG A 249 8.66 10.86 -1.76
N ILE A 250 9.74 10.10 -1.70
CA ILE A 250 9.81 8.90 -0.87
C ILE A 250 10.64 9.16 0.38
N THR A 251 10.41 8.36 1.41
CA THR A 251 11.21 8.41 2.63
C THR A 251 11.70 7.02 3.01
N THR A 252 12.79 6.97 3.76
CA THR A 252 13.32 5.73 4.33
C THR A 252 13.82 5.98 5.75
N ARG A 253 14.20 4.91 6.45
CA ARG A 253 14.83 4.97 7.76
C ARG A 253 16.08 4.11 7.77
N TYR A 254 17.21 4.71 8.11
CA TYR A 254 18.49 4.02 8.19
C TYR A 254 18.78 3.50 9.59
N ASN A 255 19.57 2.44 9.67
CA ASN A 255 20.08 1.84 10.90
C ASN A 255 21.60 1.69 10.76
N ASN A 256 22.40 2.01 11.77
CA ASN A 256 23.85 1.84 11.67
C ASN A 256 24.31 0.38 11.87
N GLN A 257 23.41 -0.52 12.32
CA GLN A 257 23.71 -1.94 12.57
C GLN A 257 23.43 -2.84 11.37
N GLU A 258 22.53 -2.45 10.47
CA GLU A 258 22.19 -3.18 9.25
C GLU A 258 21.73 -2.21 8.15
N PHE A 259 21.85 -2.58 6.88
CA PHE A 259 21.47 -1.71 5.75
C PHE A 259 20.37 -2.31 4.86
N LEU A 260 20.08 -3.61 4.98
CA LEU A 260 19.18 -4.31 4.07
C LEU A 260 17.75 -3.80 4.20
N SER A 261 17.30 -3.48 5.41
CA SER A 261 15.95 -2.99 5.66
C SER A 261 15.73 -1.63 5.00
N ALA A 262 16.70 -0.72 5.15
CA ALA A 262 16.64 0.60 4.52
C ALA A 262 16.70 0.50 2.98
N LEU A 263 17.56 -0.38 2.46
CA LEU A 263 17.68 -0.62 1.02
C LEU A 263 16.38 -1.16 0.43
N MET A 264 15.81 -2.23 1.01
CA MET A 264 14.57 -2.82 0.51
C MET A 264 13.37 -1.89 0.69
N GLY A 265 13.33 -1.11 1.78
CA GLY A 265 12.38 -0.02 1.94
C GLY A 265 12.48 1.02 0.82
N ILE A 266 13.69 1.44 0.44
CA ILE A 266 13.87 2.35 -0.71
C ILE A 266 13.36 1.71 -2.00
N VAL A 267 13.64 0.43 -2.24
CA VAL A 267 13.14 -0.29 -3.43
C VAL A 267 11.61 -0.33 -3.44
N HIS A 268 11.00 -0.67 -2.30
CA HIS A 268 9.55 -0.72 -2.11
C HIS A 268 8.90 0.63 -2.46
N GLU A 269 9.36 1.71 -1.81
CA GLU A 269 8.84 3.05 -2.07
C GLU A 269 9.16 3.54 -3.48
N THR A 270 10.27 3.08 -4.08
CA THR A 270 10.57 3.37 -5.48
C THR A 270 9.53 2.73 -6.40
N GLY A 271 9.04 1.52 -6.12
CA GLY A 271 7.97 0.90 -6.89
C GLY A 271 6.67 1.72 -6.86
N HIS A 272 6.27 2.18 -5.67
CA HIS A 272 5.17 3.14 -5.52
C HIS A 272 5.42 4.41 -6.35
N ALA A 273 6.61 4.99 -6.20
CA ALA A 273 6.95 6.23 -6.89
C ALA A 273 7.00 6.08 -8.41
N ARG A 274 7.45 4.94 -8.92
CA ARG A 274 7.44 4.66 -10.37
C ARG A 274 6.04 4.57 -10.92
N TYR A 275 5.07 4.08 -10.15
CA TYR A 275 3.68 4.18 -10.58
C TYR A 275 3.24 5.65 -10.67
N GLU A 276 3.43 6.42 -9.59
CA GLU A 276 3.03 7.82 -9.50
C GLU A 276 3.68 8.71 -10.58
N GLN A 277 4.99 8.56 -10.80
CA GLN A 277 5.74 9.33 -11.80
C GLN A 277 5.28 9.09 -13.24
N ASN A 278 4.51 8.03 -13.49
CA ASN A 278 4.12 7.64 -14.84
C ASN A 278 2.60 7.49 -15.04
N LEU A 279 1.81 8.02 -14.10
CA LEU A 279 0.38 8.26 -14.29
C LEU A 279 0.12 9.16 -15.53
N PRO A 280 -1.06 9.05 -16.18
CA PRO A 280 -1.33 9.67 -17.49
C PRO A 280 -1.19 11.20 -17.43
N ARG A 281 -0.10 11.71 -18.03
CA ARG A 281 0.36 13.10 -17.86
C ARG A 281 -0.63 14.11 -18.43
N GLU A 282 -1.35 13.77 -19.50
CA GLU A 282 -2.36 14.62 -20.11
C GLU A 282 -3.63 14.80 -19.26
N TRP A 283 -3.81 13.96 -18.23
CA TRP A 283 -4.98 13.98 -17.34
C TRP A 283 -4.65 14.46 -15.91
N LEU A 284 -3.45 14.99 -15.67
CA LEU A 284 -3.05 15.44 -14.33
C LEU A 284 -4.02 16.48 -13.77
N GLY A 285 -4.39 16.29 -12.50
CA GLY A 285 -5.40 17.08 -11.82
C GLY A 285 -6.84 16.60 -12.03
N GLN A 286 -7.02 15.48 -12.73
CA GLN A 286 -8.30 14.79 -12.89
C GLN A 286 -8.25 13.42 -12.18
N PRO A 287 -9.36 12.95 -11.58
CA PRO A 287 -9.41 11.66 -10.87
C PRO A 287 -9.01 10.43 -11.70
N ILE A 288 -9.22 10.44 -13.03
CA ILE A 288 -8.77 9.35 -13.90
C ILE A 288 -7.24 9.15 -13.86
N ALA A 289 -6.47 10.20 -13.53
CA ALA A 289 -5.02 10.13 -13.43
C ALA A 289 -4.52 9.72 -12.03
N HIS A 290 -5.39 9.27 -11.12
CA HIS A 290 -4.98 8.72 -9.83
C HIS A 290 -4.64 7.24 -9.95
N ALA A 291 -3.80 6.73 -9.03
CA ALA A 291 -3.60 5.29 -8.85
C ALA A 291 -4.95 4.57 -8.63
N ARG A 292 -5.12 3.40 -9.26
CA ARG A 292 -6.42 2.70 -9.32
C ARG A 292 -6.97 2.35 -7.93
N SER A 293 -6.15 1.75 -7.09
CA SER A 293 -6.54 1.25 -5.77
C SER A 293 -5.32 1.06 -4.89
N THR A 294 -5.53 0.88 -3.59
CA THR A 294 -4.43 0.57 -2.66
C THR A 294 -3.73 -0.73 -3.03
N ALA A 295 -4.44 -1.79 -3.42
CA ALA A 295 -3.78 -3.06 -3.77
C ALA A 295 -3.02 -2.95 -5.10
N ILE A 296 -3.52 -2.20 -6.09
CA ILE A 296 -2.77 -1.98 -7.33
C ILE A 296 -1.53 -1.14 -7.05
N HIS A 297 -1.61 -0.14 -6.18
CA HIS A 297 -0.44 0.65 -5.77
C HIS A 297 0.61 -0.21 -5.06
N GLU A 298 0.18 -1.02 -4.09
CA GLU A 298 1.01 -1.98 -3.38
C GLU A 298 1.59 -3.06 -4.31
N SER A 299 0.86 -3.45 -5.35
CA SER A 299 1.40 -4.40 -6.32
C SER A 299 2.62 -3.84 -7.05
N GLN A 300 2.74 -2.52 -7.20
CA GLN A 300 3.91 -1.90 -7.83
C GLN A 300 5.11 -1.89 -6.88
N SER A 301 4.90 -1.56 -5.61
CA SER A 301 5.97 -1.64 -4.60
C SER A 301 6.47 -3.07 -4.42
N LEU A 302 5.57 -4.05 -4.29
CA LEU A 302 5.93 -5.47 -4.15
C LEU A 302 6.43 -6.10 -5.46
N LEU A 303 6.06 -5.59 -6.62
CA LEU A 303 6.70 -6.00 -7.88
C LEU A 303 8.17 -5.58 -7.89
N PHE A 304 8.48 -4.38 -7.42
CA PHE A 304 9.85 -3.90 -7.34
C PHE A 304 10.64 -4.58 -6.22
N GLU A 305 10.10 -4.64 -5.01
CA GLU A 305 10.78 -5.22 -3.86
C GLU A 305 10.86 -6.75 -3.96
N MET A 306 9.70 -7.40 -4.09
CA MET A 306 9.62 -8.85 -3.98
C MET A 306 9.88 -9.53 -5.32
N GLN A 307 9.19 -9.15 -6.39
CA GLN A 307 9.33 -9.87 -7.67
C GLN A 307 10.68 -9.63 -8.34
N LEU A 308 11.11 -8.36 -8.40
CA LEU A 308 12.36 -7.94 -9.02
C LEU A 308 13.54 -8.00 -8.04
N ALA A 309 13.53 -7.22 -6.96
CA ALA A 309 14.77 -6.97 -6.22
C ALA A 309 15.28 -8.14 -5.38
N ARG A 310 14.38 -9.05 -4.98
CA ARG A 310 14.75 -10.32 -4.33
C ARG A 310 14.97 -11.47 -5.32
N SER A 311 14.97 -11.20 -6.64
CA SER A 311 15.34 -12.20 -7.66
C SER A 311 16.86 -12.38 -7.73
N ASN A 312 17.32 -13.57 -8.12
CA ASN A 312 18.76 -13.84 -8.25
C ASN A 312 19.40 -12.90 -9.28
N GLU A 313 18.70 -12.70 -10.40
CA GLU A 313 19.14 -11.88 -11.52
C GLU A 313 19.39 -10.42 -11.09
N PHE A 314 18.48 -9.82 -10.32
CA PHE A 314 18.66 -8.43 -9.88
C PHE A 314 19.61 -8.30 -8.69
N LEU A 315 19.67 -9.30 -7.80
CA LEU A 315 20.63 -9.29 -6.70
C LEU A 315 22.07 -9.29 -7.22
N GLN A 316 22.35 -9.94 -8.36
CA GLN A 316 23.65 -9.85 -9.06
C GLN A 316 23.97 -8.44 -9.56
N VAL A 317 22.96 -7.62 -9.86
CA VAL A 317 23.14 -6.21 -10.26
C VAL A 317 23.39 -5.31 -9.06
N ILE A 318 22.67 -5.52 -7.96
CA ILE A 318 22.82 -4.72 -6.73
C ILE A 318 24.11 -5.07 -5.98
N HIS A 319 24.52 -6.34 -5.99
CA HIS A 319 25.61 -6.86 -5.17
C HIS A 319 26.94 -6.09 -5.33
N PRO A 320 27.42 -5.77 -6.55
CA PRO A 320 28.59 -4.92 -6.74
C PRO A 320 28.46 -3.52 -6.13
N LEU A 321 27.25 -2.94 -6.12
CA LEU A 321 26.99 -1.62 -5.51
C LEU A 321 27.13 -1.68 -3.98
N VAL A 322 26.71 -2.78 -3.36
CA VAL A 322 26.89 -3.03 -1.92
C VAL A 322 28.38 -3.11 -1.57
N ILE A 323 29.15 -3.89 -2.34
CA ILE A 323 30.61 -4.01 -2.15
C ILE A 323 31.30 -2.66 -2.35
N GLN A 324 30.90 -1.88 -3.36
CA GLN A 324 31.46 -0.56 -3.62
C GLN A 324 31.31 0.38 -2.42
N GLN A 325 30.17 0.34 -1.72
CA GLN A 325 29.92 1.25 -0.60
C GLN A 325 30.59 0.76 0.70
N PHE A 326 30.49 -0.54 1.00
CA PHE A 326 30.86 -1.09 2.31
C PHE A 326 32.15 -1.89 2.33
N GLY A 327 32.76 -2.18 1.18
CA GLY A 327 33.91 -3.06 1.05
C GLY A 327 33.52 -4.54 1.14
N GLU A 328 34.44 -5.44 0.77
CA GLU A 328 34.20 -6.88 0.87
C GLU A 328 34.21 -7.37 2.32
N GLN A 329 33.32 -8.31 2.62
CA GLN A 329 33.34 -9.14 3.83
C GLN A 329 32.73 -10.51 3.52
N PRO A 330 32.99 -11.57 4.31
CA PRO A 330 32.46 -12.91 4.04
C PRO A 330 30.93 -12.96 3.90
N ALA A 331 30.21 -12.13 4.65
CA ALA A 331 28.76 -12.02 4.55
C ALA A 331 28.27 -11.43 3.21
N PHE A 332 29.14 -10.78 2.44
CA PHE A 332 28.87 -10.31 1.09
C PHE A 332 29.35 -11.29 0.02
N ALA A 333 29.66 -12.54 0.34
CA ALA A 333 29.74 -13.55 -0.71
C ALA A 333 28.37 -13.63 -1.44
N GLU A 334 28.37 -13.68 -2.78
CA GLU A 334 27.15 -13.58 -3.59
C GLU A 334 26.07 -14.57 -3.15
N HIS A 335 26.43 -15.86 -2.98
CA HIS A 335 25.50 -16.89 -2.52
C HIS A 335 24.85 -16.56 -1.17
N ASN A 336 25.63 -16.00 -0.23
CA ASN A 336 25.13 -15.60 1.08
C ASN A 336 24.26 -14.34 0.99
N PHE A 337 24.64 -13.37 0.14
CA PHE A 337 23.83 -12.18 -0.11
C PHE A 337 22.46 -12.54 -0.69
N ILE A 338 22.41 -13.49 -1.63
CA ILE A 338 21.15 -14.04 -2.16
C ILE A 338 20.35 -14.72 -1.05
N ALA A 339 20.98 -15.62 -0.30
CA ALA A 339 20.31 -16.35 0.80
C ALA A 339 19.75 -15.40 1.88
N LEU A 340 20.46 -14.32 2.22
CA LEU A 340 20.01 -13.30 3.17
C LEU A 340 18.73 -12.59 2.68
N ASN A 341 18.67 -12.22 1.40
CA ASN A 341 17.52 -11.52 0.83
C ASN A 341 16.30 -12.43 0.62
N GLN A 342 16.50 -13.76 0.63
CA GLN A 342 15.47 -14.79 0.48
C GLN A 342 15.30 -15.62 1.76
N ARG A 343 15.76 -15.11 2.90
CA ARG A 343 15.60 -15.77 4.18
C ARG A 343 14.15 -15.70 4.64
N VAL A 344 13.61 -16.84 5.07
CA VAL A 344 12.28 -16.95 5.67
C VAL A 344 12.44 -17.16 7.17
N LYS A 345 11.79 -16.30 7.95
CA LYS A 345 11.81 -16.34 9.41
C LYS A 345 10.49 -15.82 9.95
N THR A 346 9.68 -16.74 10.47
CA THR A 346 8.45 -16.41 11.19
C THR A 346 8.73 -15.49 12.37
N GLY A 347 7.92 -14.45 12.52
CA GLY A 347 8.06 -13.44 13.57
C GLY A 347 6.70 -12.87 14.00
N LEU A 348 6.74 -12.01 15.02
CA LEU A 348 5.54 -11.37 15.56
C LEU A 348 5.06 -10.18 14.71
N ILE A 349 6.00 -9.46 14.10
CA ILE A 349 5.79 -8.13 13.54
C ILE A 349 5.55 -8.23 12.02
N ARG A 350 4.37 -7.82 11.57
CA ARG A 350 3.94 -7.87 10.16
C ARG A 350 4.89 -7.12 9.24
N VAL A 351 5.29 -5.90 9.62
CA VAL A 351 6.16 -5.05 8.78
C VAL A 351 7.58 -5.60 8.63
N ASP A 352 7.98 -6.54 9.49
CA ASP A 352 9.27 -7.23 9.43
C ASP A 352 9.15 -8.67 8.87
N ALA A 353 7.93 -9.10 8.51
CA ALA A 353 7.68 -10.46 8.04
C ALA A 353 8.26 -10.68 6.65
N ASP A 354 8.82 -11.87 6.43
CA ASP A 354 9.30 -12.29 5.11
C ASP A 354 8.15 -12.54 4.12
N GLU A 355 8.47 -12.65 2.83
CA GLU A 355 7.48 -12.79 1.76
C GLU A 355 6.52 -13.99 1.94
N VAL A 356 6.98 -15.07 2.57
CA VAL A 356 6.17 -16.30 2.77
C VAL A 356 5.27 -16.16 3.99
N SER A 357 5.77 -15.60 5.09
CA SER A 357 4.99 -15.47 6.33
C SER A 357 4.07 -14.24 6.35
N TYR A 358 4.39 -13.19 5.58
CA TYR A 358 3.63 -11.93 5.54
C TYR A 358 2.12 -12.09 5.28
N PRO A 359 1.65 -12.89 4.31
CA PRO A 359 0.21 -13.02 4.05
C PRO A 359 -0.59 -13.55 5.24
N ALA A 360 0.01 -14.39 6.10
CA ALA A 360 -0.66 -14.89 7.31
C ALA A 360 -1.01 -13.75 8.29
N HIS A 361 -0.13 -12.76 8.42
CA HIS A 361 -0.38 -11.58 9.25
C HIS A 361 -1.53 -10.72 8.70
N VAL A 362 -1.71 -10.67 7.38
CA VAL A 362 -2.81 -9.93 6.77
C VAL A 362 -4.12 -10.67 6.92
N ILE A 363 -4.13 -11.99 6.68
CA ILE A 363 -5.32 -12.83 6.77
C ILE A 363 -5.94 -12.74 8.18
N LEU A 364 -5.13 -12.82 9.24
CA LEU A 364 -5.67 -12.74 10.60
C LEU A 364 -6.32 -11.37 10.89
N ARG A 365 -5.76 -10.28 10.36
CA ARG A 365 -6.32 -8.93 10.53
C ARG A 365 -7.63 -8.80 9.79
N TYR A 366 -7.68 -9.22 8.53
CA TYR A 366 -8.91 -9.27 7.75
C TYR A 366 -10.04 -10.01 8.48
N GLU A 367 -9.75 -11.21 9.00
CA GLU A 367 -10.75 -12.01 9.70
C GLU A 367 -11.25 -11.32 10.98
N ILE A 368 -10.36 -10.69 11.75
CA ILE A 368 -10.74 -9.93 12.95
C ILE A 368 -11.56 -8.68 12.57
N GLU A 369 -11.12 -7.90 11.58
CA GLU A 369 -11.84 -6.70 11.16
C GLU A 369 -13.24 -7.02 10.65
N LYS A 370 -13.38 -8.06 9.83
CA LYS A 370 -14.67 -8.45 9.27
C LYS A 370 -15.65 -8.84 10.38
N ALA A 371 -15.21 -9.65 11.35
CA ALA A 371 -16.02 -10.02 12.51
C ALA A 371 -16.36 -8.80 13.39
N LEU A 372 -15.38 -7.91 13.61
CA LEU A 372 -15.54 -6.71 14.43
C LEU A 372 -16.52 -5.72 13.81
N ILE A 373 -16.41 -5.41 12.52
CA ILE A 373 -17.34 -4.51 11.83
C ILE A 373 -18.70 -5.18 11.64
N GLY A 374 -18.74 -6.50 11.45
CA GLY A 374 -19.97 -7.29 11.37
C GLY A 374 -20.75 -7.39 12.68
N GLY A 375 -20.13 -7.07 13.83
CA GLY A 375 -20.75 -7.18 15.15
C GLY A 375 -20.76 -8.60 15.72
N GLU A 376 -19.94 -9.50 15.18
CA GLU A 376 -19.79 -10.88 15.65
C GLU A 376 -18.89 -10.98 16.89
N ILE A 377 -18.00 -10.00 17.06
CA ILE A 377 -17.06 -9.88 18.19
C ILE A 377 -17.03 -8.41 18.66
N ASP A 378 -16.58 -8.19 19.89
CA ASP A 378 -16.30 -6.86 20.41
C ASP A 378 -14.78 -6.64 20.59
N VAL A 379 -14.41 -5.42 21.00
CA VAL A 379 -13.00 -5.02 21.14
C VAL A 379 -12.27 -5.97 22.09
N GLU A 380 -12.91 -6.36 23.19
CA GLU A 380 -12.36 -7.22 24.22
C GLU A 380 -11.94 -8.61 23.72
N ASP A 381 -12.53 -9.11 22.63
CA ASP A 381 -12.23 -10.42 22.06
C ASP A 381 -10.96 -10.44 21.21
N ILE A 382 -10.50 -9.26 20.76
CA ILE A 382 -9.38 -9.11 19.83
C ILE A 382 -8.11 -9.84 20.30
N PRO A 383 -7.64 -9.73 21.55
CA PRO A 383 -6.37 -10.36 21.94
C PRO A 383 -6.42 -11.88 21.91
N ALA A 384 -7.55 -12.49 22.31
CA ALA A 384 -7.72 -13.93 22.28
C ALA A 384 -7.74 -14.46 20.85
N LEU A 385 -8.53 -13.82 19.97
CA LEU A 385 -8.60 -14.17 18.56
C LEU A 385 -7.29 -13.93 17.82
N TRP A 386 -6.57 -12.86 18.18
CA TRP A 386 -5.24 -12.60 17.64
C TRP A 386 -4.28 -13.74 17.97
N ASN A 387 -4.24 -14.17 19.23
CA ASN A 387 -3.39 -15.26 19.67
C ASN A 387 -3.76 -16.58 18.97
N GLU A 388 -5.04 -16.91 18.91
CA GLU A 388 -5.54 -18.11 18.20
C GLU A 388 -5.06 -18.14 16.75
N LYS A 389 -5.24 -17.04 16.02
CA LYS A 389 -4.87 -16.96 14.60
C LYS A 389 -3.35 -16.94 14.39
N MET A 390 -2.60 -16.25 15.25
CA MET A 390 -1.12 -16.28 15.22
C MET A 390 -0.59 -17.70 15.45
N GLN A 391 -1.18 -18.45 16.38
CA GLN A 391 -0.82 -19.85 16.60
C GLN A 391 -1.20 -20.72 15.40
N GLN A 392 -2.41 -20.57 14.88
CA GLN A 392 -2.90 -21.36 13.75
C GLN A 392 -2.06 -21.16 12.47
N TYR A 393 -1.70 -19.91 12.15
CA TYR A 393 -1.07 -19.60 10.87
C TYR A 393 0.47 -19.56 10.94
N LEU A 394 1.04 -19.17 12.08
CA LEU A 394 2.48 -18.95 12.23
C LEU A 394 3.11 -19.79 13.34
N GLY A 395 2.33 -20.45 14.20
CA GLY A 395 2.82 -21.22 15.34
C GLY A 395 3.43 -20.34 16.44
N ILE A 396 2.96 -19.08 16.56
CA ILE A 396 3.51 -18.09 17.50
C ILE A 396 2.47 -17.74 18.57
N ASN A 397 2.89 -17.81 19.84
CA ASN A 397 2.09 -17.36 20.98
C ASN A 397 2.22 -15.85 21.17
N THR A 398 1.10 -15.14 21.29
CA THR A 398 1.05 -13.70 21.63
C THR A 398 0.35 -13.42 22.96
N GLU A 399 0.02 -14.45 23.73
CA GLU A 399 -0.64 -14.30 25.03
C GLU A 399 0.18 -13.40 25.96
N GLY A 400 -0.45 -12.33 26.43
CA GLY A 400 0.18 -11.32 27.29
C GLY A 400 1.15 -10.36 26.59
N ASP A 401 1.49 -10.56 25.31
CA ASP A 401 2.32 -9.63 24.51
C ASP A 401 1.46 -8.87 23.49
N TYR A 402 0.66 -7.91 23.98
CA TYR A 402 -0.21 -7.08 23.15
C TYR A 402 0.57 -6.09 22.29
N ARG A 403 1.70 -5.58 22.78
CA ARG A 403 2.54 -4.60 22.07
C ARG A 403 3.07 -5.10 20.72
N ASN A 404 3.39 -6.39 20.66
CA ASN A 404 3.84 -7.09 19.46
C ASN A 404 2.74 -8.00 18.90
N GLY A 405 1.64 -8.20 19.62
CA GLY A 405 0.39 -8.80 19.17
C GLY A 405 -0.53 -7.75 18.55
N CYS A 406 -1.76 -7.68 19.04
CA CYS A 406 -2.86 -6.89 18.46
C CYS A 406 -2.64 -5.37 18.44
N MET A 407 -1.72 -4.82 19.23
CA MET A 407 -1.43 -3.37 19.24
C MET A 407 -0.28 -3.00 18.30
N GLN A 408 0.29 -3.94 17.54
CA GLN A 408 1.51 -3.67 16.77
C GLN A 408 1.35 -2.65 15.64
N ASP A 409 0.13 -2.50 15.11
CA ASP A 409 -0.19 -1.67 13.96
C ASP A 409 -1.08 -0.47 14.34
N ILE A 410 -0.86 0.65 13.65
CA ILE A 410 -1.56 1.92 13.90
C ILE A 410 -2.98 1.97 13.28
N HIS A 411 -3.27 1.16 12.26
CA HIS A 411 -4.45 1.29 11.38
C HIS A 411 -5.81 1.28 12.09
N TRP A 412 -5.97 0.57 13.20
CA TRP A 412 -7.24 0.57 13.93
C TRP A 412 -7.42 1.82 14.80
N THR A 413 -6.35 2.56 15.07
CA THR A 413 -6.42 3.76 15.91
C THR A 413 -7.23 4.87 15.26
N ASP A 414 -7.23 4.99 13.93
CA ASP A 414 -8.00 5.97 13.16
C ASP A 414 -9.17 5.36 12.37
N GLY A 415 -9.42 4.06 12.56
CA GLY A 415 -10.56 3.36 11.98
C GLY A 415 -10.37 2.95 10.52
N ALA A 416 -9.14 2.73 10.07
CA ALA A 416 -8.81 2.24 8.72
C ALA A 416 -9.15 0.74 8.51
N PHE A 417 -10.41 0.38 8.73
CA PHE A 417 -10.92 -0.98 8.53
C PHE A 417 -11.18 -1.27 7.05
N GLY A 418 -10.82 -2.48 6.59
CA GLY A 418 -10.86 -2.82 5.16
C GLY A 418 -9.58 -2.49 4.40
N TYR A 419 -8.58 -1.90 5.07
CA TYR A 419 -7.30 -1.54 4.47
C TYR A 419 -6.34 -2.74 4.40
N PHE A 420 -6.17 -3.50 5.49
CA PHE A 420 -5.17 -4.59 5.52
C PHE A 420 -5.23 -5.61 4.37
N PRO A 421 -6.42 -6.05 3.90
CA PRO A 421 -6.49 -7.05 2.83
C PRO A 421 -5.75 -6.61 1.56
N THR A 422 -5.66 -5.30 1.30
CA THR A 422 -5.03 -4.76 0.09
C THR A 422 -3.55 -5.09 0.01
N TYR A 423 -2.87 -5.32 1.14
CA TYR A 423 -1.46 -5.71 1.15
C TYR A 423 -1.23 -7.08 0.50
N THR A 424 -2.01 -8.10 0.88
CA THR A 424 -1.87 -9.43 0.30
C THR A 424 -2.46 -9.50 -1.11
N LEU A 425 -3.52 -8.74 -1.40
CA LEU A 425 -3.98 -8.57 -2.78
C LEU A 425 -2.88 -7.95 -3.65
N GLY A 426 -2.15 -6.95 -3.15
CA GLY A 426 -0.99 -6.34 -3.80
C GLY A 426 0.10 -7.37 -4.12
N ALA A 427 0.45 -8.24 -3.16
CA ALA A 427 1.43 -9.30 -3.38
C ALA A 427 1.01 -10.27 -4.50
N MET A 428 -0.29 -10.61 -4.57
CA MET A 428 -0.83 -11.48 -5.61
C MET A 428 -0.85 -10.81 -6.99
N TYR A 429 -1.30 -9.55 -7.05
CA TYR A 429 -1.22 -8.75 -8.28
C TYR A 429 0.21 -8.62 -8.75
N ALA A 430 1.18 -8.36 -7.86
CA ALA A 430 2.60 -8.26 -8.21
C ALA A 430 3.10 -9.54 -8.89
N ALA A 431 2.82 -10.71 -8.30
CA ALA A 431 3.22 -11.99 -8.87
C ALA A 431 2.55 -12.28 -10.22
N GLN A 432 1.25 -11.97 -10.37
CA GLN A 432 0.51 -12.14 -11.62
C GLN A 432 1.01 -11.21 -12.73
N LEU A 433 1.25 -9.93 -12.41
CA LEU A 433 1.80 -8.95 -13.34
C LEU A 433 3.21 -9.32 -13.79
N PHE A 434 4.06 -9.75 -12.86
CA PHE A 434 5.43 -10.15 -13.20
C PHE A 434 5.47 -11.44 -14.03
N HIS A 435 4.57 -12.39 -13.76
CA HIS A 435 4.37 -13.56 -14.62
C HIS A 435 3.93 -13.17 -16.04
N ALA A 436 2.98 -12.25 -16.17
CA ALA A 436 2.52 -11.74 -17.47
C ALA A 436 3.64 -11.02 -18.22
N ALA A 437 4.43 -10.19 -17.53
CA ALA A 437 5.59 -9.51 -18.11
C ALA A 437 6.65 -10.51 -18.62
N ARG A 438 7.00 -11.54 -17.85
CA ARG A 438 7.90 -12.63 -18.28
C ARG A 438 7.37 -13.40 -19.48
N SER A 439 6.05 -13.63 -19.52
CA SER A 439 5.41 -14.32 -20.64
C SER A 439 5.45 -13.46 -21.92
N ALA A 440 5.24 -12.15 -21.80
CA ALA A 440 5.30 -11.21 -22.91
C ALA A 440 6.73 -10.92 -23.38
N ILE A 441 7.72 -11.06 -22.49
CA ILE A 441 9.13 -10.75 -22.75
C ILE A 441 9.99 -11.97 -22.39
N PRO A 442 10.15 -12.95 -23.30
CA PRO A 442 10.88 -14.18 -22.99
C PRO A 442 12.33 -14.00 -22.52
N ALA A 443 12.98 -12.90 -22.91
CA ALA A 443 14.35 -12.57 -22.51
C ALA A 443 14.44 -11.71 -21.22
N LEU A 444 13.33 -11.52 -20.50
CA LEU A 444 13.26 -10.57 -19.38
C LEU A 444 14.29 -10.86 -18.28
N ASP A 445 14.45 -12.12 -17.87
CA ASP A 445 15.41 -12.49 -16.82
C ASP A 445 16.87 -12.15 -17.23
N SER A 446 17.21 -12.35 -18.51
CA SER A 446 18.52 -11.94 -19.05
C SER A 446 18.69 -10.42 -19.08
N HIS A 447 17.63 -9.67 -19.42
CA HIS A 447 17.67 -8.21 -19.35
C HIS A 447 17.89 -7.71 -17.92
N ILE A 448 17.20 -8.31 -16.94
CA ILE A 448 17.35 -7.99 -15.52
C ILE A 448 18.79 -8.29 -15.05
N ALA A 449 19.35 -9.45 -15.37
CA ALA A 449 20.71 -9.84 -14.99
C ALA A 449 21.79 -8.88 -15.55
N ASN A 450 21.52 -8.24 -16.68
CA ASN A 450 22.40 -7.24 -17.29
C ASN A 450 22.10 -5.79 -16.82
N GLY A 451 21.24 -5.61 -15.82
CA GLY A 451 20.83 -4.30 -15.31
C GLY A 451 19.95 -3.47 -16.26
N ASN A 452 19.45 -4.07 -17.35
CA ASN A 452 18.56 -3.40 -18.29
C ASN A 452 17.10 -3.63 -17.91
N LEU A 453 16.53 -2.69 -17.15
CA LEU A 453 15.12 -2.76 -16.75
C LEU A 453 14.15 -2.14 -17.75
N ALA A 454 14.62 -1.49 -18.81
CA ALA A 454 13.74 -0.78 -19.76
C ALA A 454 12.61 -1.66 -20.33
N PRO A 455 12.82 -2.94 -20.68
CA PRO A 455 11.73 -3.81 -21.15
C PRO A 455 10.61 -3.98 -20.11
N LEU A 456 10.95 -4.21 -18.83
CA LEU A 456 9.98 -4.34 -17.76
C LEU A 456 9.23 -3.03 -17.50
N LEU A 457 9.97 -1.92 -17.39
CA LEU A 457 9.40 -0.61 -17.11
C LEU A 457 8.46 -0.16 -18.24
N ASN A 458 8.82 -0.43 -19.49
CA ASN A 458 7.96 -0.14 -20.64
C ASN A 458 6.69 -1.02 -20.65
N TRP A 459 6.80 -2.29 -20.26
CA TRP A 459 5.64 -3.15 -20.13
C TRP A 459 4.68 -2.65 -19.04
N LEU A 460 5.20 -2.27 -17.87
CA LEU A 460 4.39 -1.70 -16.79
C LEU A 460 3.76 -0.36 -17.19
N GLN A 461 4.51 0.49 -17.90
CA GLN A 461 3.98 1.72 -18.48
C GLN A 461 2.78 1.46 -19.37
N GLN A 462 2.91 0.49 -20.27
CA GLN A 462 1.89 0.18 -21.27
C GLN A 462 0.66 -0.50 -20.70
N ASN A 463 0.83 -1.34 -19.68
CA ASN A 463 -0.24 -2.22 -19.21
C ASN A 463 -0.87 -1.77 -17.89
N ILE A 464 -0.20 -0.91 -17.11
CA ILE A 464 -0.66 -0.49 -15.77
C ILE A 464 -0.58 1.02 -15.60
N TRP A 465 0.62 1.60 -15.64
CA TRP A 465 0.84 2.95 -15.11
C TRP A 465 0.08 4.03 -15.89
N GLN A 466 0.13 4.00 -17.22
CA GLN A 466 -0.55 4.99 -18.06
C GLN A 466 -2.08 4.97 -17.93
N HIS A 467 -2.65 3.92 -17.34
CA HIS A 467 -4.10 3.80 -17.24
C HIS A 467 -4.66 4.48 -16.00
N GLY A 468 -3.85 4.74 -14.96
CA GLY A 468 -4.34 5.31 -13.70
C GLY A 468 -5.64 4.61 -13.24
N SER A 469 -6.71 5.40 -13.13
CA SER A 469 -8.06 4.95 -12.78
C SER A 469 -9.01 4.84 -13.97
N ARG A 470 -8.51 4.74 -15.21
CA ARG A 470 -9.31 4.59 -16.44
C ARG A 470 -10.24 3.38 -16.37
N TYR A 471 -9.72 2.23 -15.95
CA TYR A 471 -10.48 0.98 -15.87
C TYR A 471 -10.86 0.64 -14.42
N PRO A 472 -11.96 -0.09 -14.18
CA PRO A 472 -12.15 -0.84 -12.94
C PRO A 472 -11.00 -1.84 -12.73
N THR A 473 -10.68 -2.19 -11.48
CA THR A 473 -9.52 -3.02 -11.15
C THR A 473 -9.50 -4.37 -11.88
N ALA A 474 -10.62 -5.09 -11.87
CA ALA A 474 -10.71 -6.39 -12.55
C ALA A 474 -10.48 -6.28 -14.06
N GLU A 475 -10.97 -5.21 -14.69
CA GLU A 475 -10.76 -4.94 -16.11
C GLU A 475 -9.31 -4.56 -16.41
N LEU A 476 -8.69 -3.69 -15.58
CA LEU A 476 -7.28 -3.33 -15.70
C LEU A 476 -6.39 -4.57 -15.71
N ILE A 477 -6.59 -5.46 -14.73
CA ILE A 477 -5.79 -6.67 -14.57
C ILE A 477 -6.07 -7.69 -15.67
N THR A 478 -7.33 -7.83 -16.09
CA THR A 478 -7.67 -8.70 -17.24
C THR A 478 -7.03 -8.21 -18.53
N LYS A 479 -7.01 -6.89 -18.78
CA LYS A 479 -6.32 -6.32 -19.96
C LYS A 479 -4.81 -6.54 -19.90
N ALA A 480 -4.20 -6.36 -18.73
CA ALA A 480 -2.75 -6.49 -18.56
C ALA A 480 -2.27 -7.95 -18.59
N THR A 481 -3.08 -8.89 -18.10
CA THR A 481 -2.63 -10.26 -17.79
C THR A 481 -3.44 -11.37 -18.47
N GLY A 482 -4.56 -11.03 -19.10
CA GLY A 482 -5.46 -11.95 -19.79
C GLY A 482 -6.56 -12.56 -18.90
N GLU A 483 -6.53 -12.35 -17.60
CA GLU A 483 -7.53 -12.88 -16.65
C GLU A 483 -7.68 -11.99 -15.40
N PRO A 484 -8.76 -12.15 -14.60
CA PRO A 484 -8.89 -11.52 -13.28
C PRO A 484 -7.81 -11.98 -12.28
N LEU A 485 -7.80 -11.42 -11.07
CA LEU A 485 -6.86 -11.83 -10.02
C LEU A 485 -6.89 -13.35 -9.78
N ASN A 486 -5.72 -13.98 -9.87
CA ASN A 486 -5.55 -15.42 -9.70
C ASN A 486 -4.41 -15.73 -8.73
N PRO A 487 -4.71 -16.19 -7.49
CA PRO A 487 -3.70 -16.42 -6.45
C PRO A 487 -2.70 -17.53 -6.81
N ARG A 488 -2.95 -18.35 -7.84
CA ARG A 488 -2.01 -19.39 -8.26
C ARG A 488 -0.63 -18.84 -8.63
N TYR A 489 -0.57 -17.64 -9.21
CA TYR A 489 0.71 -17.04 -9.61
C TYR A 489 1.57 -16.69 -8.41
N PHE A 490 0.94 -16.21 -7.33
CA PHE A 490 1.62 -15.96 -6.07
C PHE A 490 2.15 -17.26 -5.45
N ARG A 491 1.32 -18.30 -5.41
CA ARG A 491 1.75 -19.63 -4.94
C ARG A 491 2.94 -20.18 -5.73
N GLN A 492 2.85 -20.18 -7.05
CA GLN A 492 3.92 -20.67 -7.94
C GLN A 492 5.21 -19.88 -7.76
N HIS A 493 5.11 -18.57 -7.56
CA HIS A 493 6.24 -17.70 -7.27
C HIS A 493 6.93 -18.09 -5.96
N LEU A 494 6.17 -18.22 -4.87
CA LEU A 494 6.73 -18.63 -3.58
C LEU A 494 7.35 -20.03 -3.65
N GLU A 495 6.65 -20.99 -4.27
CA GLU A 495 7.17 -22.35 -4.45
C GLU A 495 8.47 -22.34 -5.26
N ARG A 496 8.54 -21.61 -6.39
CA ARG A 496 9.74 -21.52 -7.24
C ARG A 496 10.93 -20.86 -6.54
N ARG A 497 10.68 -19.86 -5.69
CA ARG A 497 11.74 -19.10 -5.02
C ARG A 497 12.30 -19.85 -3.81
N TYR A 498 11.43 -20.45 -3.00
CA TYR A 498 11.80 -20.91 -1.67
C TYR A 498 11.95 -22.43 -1.53
N LEU A 499 11.34 -23.24 -2.41
CA LEU A 499 11.51 -24.69 -2.49
C LEU A 499 12.43 -25.09 -3.64
#